data_AF-A0AAW2MJT5-F1
#
_entry.id   AF-A0AAW2MJT5-F1
#
_cell.length_a   1.000
_cell.length_b   1.000
_cell.length_c   1.000
_cell.angle_alpha   90.00
_cell.angle_beta   90.00
_cell.angle_gamma   90.00
#
_symmetry.space_group_name_H-M   'P 1'
#
loop_
_entity.id
_entity.type
_entity.pdbx_description
1 polymer ?
#
loop_
_entity_poly.entity_id
_entity_poly.type
_entity_poly.pdbx_seq_one_letter_code
_entity_poly.pdbx_strand_id
1 'polypeptide(L)'
;MDDELSKRYDQGVFEFGFPSPMFVPLATVAILNLIAFLGGFVVILKGRSFGSFFIQMFIAGFGVINSLPFYEGMFLRRDKGRMPTKTTFTSTLLVGLLYGIAFFALKI
;
A
#
# COMPACT_ATOMS: atom_id res chain seq x y z
N MET A 1 -3.51 -21.07 -23.14
CA MET A 1 -3.40 -19.91 -22.22
C MET A 1 -3.79 -20.40 -20.84
N ASP A 2 -3.23 -19.85 -19.77
CA ASP A 2 -3.65 -20.26 -18.41
C ASP A 2 -5.08 -19.75 -18.19
N ASP A 3 -6.06 -20.65 -18.17
CA ASP A 3 -7.49 -20.29 -18.09
C ASP A 3 -7.80 -19.48 -16.82
N GLU A 4 -7.02 -19.68 -15.74
CA GLU A 4 -7.13 -18.90 -14.50
C GLU A 4 -6.67 -17.46 -14.70
N LEU A 5 -5.63 -17.23 -15.53
CA LEU A 5 -5.13 -15.89 -15.86
C LEU A 5 -6.14 -15.15 -16.75
N SER A 6 -6.69 -15.82 -17.76
CA SER A 6 -7.70 -15.24 -18.65
C SER A 6 -8.93 -14.79 -17.85
N LYS A 7 -9.41 -15.65 -16.94
CA LYS A 7 -10.57 -15.33 -16.09
C LYS A 7 -10.33 -14.10 -15.21
N ARG A 8 -9.14 -13.96 -14.61
CA ARG A 8 -8.80 -12.78 -13.79
C ARG A 8 -8.73 -11.50 -14.63
N TYR A 9 -8.17 -11.60 -15.83
CA TYR A 9 -8.12 -10.50 -16.78
C TYR A 9 -9.52 -10.01 -17.16
N ASP A 10 -10.42 -10.93 -17.52
CA ASP A 10 -11.80 -10.60 -17.90
C ASP A 10 -12.62 -10.00 -16.74
N GLN A 11 -12.25 -10.33 -15.49
CA GLN A 11 -12.85 -9.76 -14.29
C GLN A 11 -12.21 -8.42 -13.86
N GLY A 12 -11.21 -7.92 -14.59
CA GLY A 12 -10.48 -6.69 -14.23
C GLY A 12 -9.62 -6.82 -12.99
N VAL A 13 -9.28 -8.05 -12.58
CA VAL A 13 -8.43 -8.32 -11.42
C VAL A 13 -6.97 -8.28 -11.84
N PHE A 14 -6.18 -7.45 -11.14
CA PHE A 14 -4.75 -7.32 -11.43
C PHE A 14 -3.98 -8.64 -11.21
N GLU A 15 -3.08 -8.95 -12.13
CA GLU A 15 -2.18 -10.09 -12.02
C GLU A 15 -0.83 -9.63 -11.44
N PHE A 16 -0.50 -10.12 -10.24
CA PHE A 16 0.79 -9.85 -9.62
C PHE A 16 1.71 -11.07 -9.57
N GLY A 17 1.23 -12.25 -9.99
CA GLY A 17 1.98 -13.52 -9.88
C GLY A 17 3.32 -13.53 -10.60
N PHE A 18 3.48 -12.69 -11.63
CA PHE A 18 4.73 -12.54 -12.36
C PHE A 18 5.64 -11.50 -11.67
N PRO A 19 6.88 -11.86 -11.29
CA PRO A 19 7.77 -10.92 -10.63
C PRO A 19 8.10 -9.74 -11.55
N SER A 20 7.74 -8.52 -11.10
CA SER A 20 8.08 -7.27 -11.77
C SER A 20 8.80 -6.32 -10.81
N PRO A 21 9.91 -5.69 -11.23
CA PRO A 21 10.63 -4.72 -10.40
C PRO A 21 9.77 -3.49 -10.06
N MET A 22 8.76 -3.17 -10.88
CA MET A 22 7.83 -2.06 -10.65
C MET A 22 6.92 -2.27 -9.42
N PHE A 23 6.72 -3.52 -9.02
CA PHE A 23 5.83 -3.81 -7.89
C PHE A 23 6.40 -3.34 -6.56
N VAL A 24 7.72 -3.35 -6.38
CA VAL A 24 8.37 -2.92 -5.14
C VAL A 24 8.09 -1.45 -4.82
N PRO A 25 8.37 -0.46 -5.70
CA PRO A 25 8.08 0.95 -5.41
C PRO A 25 6.57 1.21 -5.28
N LEU A 26 5.73 0.60 -6.12
CA LEU A 26 4.28 0.78 -6.03
C LEU A 26 3.69 0.25 -4.72
N ALA A 27 4.10 -0.95 -4.29
CA ALA A 27 3.70 -1.50 -3.00
C ALA A 27 4.24 -0.67 -1.82
N THR A 28 5.45 -0.10 -1.95
CA THR A 28 6.02 0.81 -0.93
C THR A 28 5.15 2.05 -0.75
N VAL A 29 4.77 2.72 -1.86
CA VAL A 29 3.90 3.90 -1.84
C VAL A 29 2.50 3.56 -1.31
N ALA A 30 1.94 2.42 -1.72
CA ALA A 30 0.66 1.94 -1.19
C ALA A 30 0.72 1.79 0.34
N ILE A 31 1.71 1.07 0.88
CA ILE A 31 1.87 0.88 2.32
C ILE A 31 2.03 2.23 3.05
N LEU A 32 2.80 3.17 2.49
CA LEU A 32 2.98 4.51 3.08
C LEU A 32 1.66 5.29 3.14
N ASN A 33 0.87 5.30 2.06
CA ASN A 33 -0.44 5.96 2.04
C ASN A 33 -1.38 5.35 3.07
N LEU A 34 -1.36 4.03 3.24
CA LEU A 34 -2.16 3.35 4.26
C LEU A 34 -1.75 3.75 5.68
N ILE A 35 -0.45 3.73 5.99
CA ILE A 35 0.06 4.12 7.31
C ILE A 35 -0.24 5.58 7.61
N ALA A 36 -0.05 6.48 6.63
CA ALA A 36 -0.34 7.90 6.77
C ALA A 36 -1.84 8.14 7.03
N PHE A 37 -2.72 7.46 6.29
CA PHE A 37 -4.16 7.55 6.47
C PHE A 37 -4.60 7.06 7.85
N LEU A 38 -4.16 5.86 8.27
CA LEU A 38 -4.50 5.30 9.58
C LEU A 38 -3.93 6.16 10.73
N GLY A 39 -2.68 6.60 10.61
CA GLY A 39 -2.03 7.45 11.61
C GLY A 39 -2.76 8.79 11.76
N GLY A 40 -3.07 9.44 10.65
CA GLY A 40 -3.87 10.67 10.66
C GLY A 40 -5.27 10.45 11.24
N PHE A 41 -5.90 9.31 10.94
CA PHE A 41 -7.25 9.00 11.46
C PHE A 41 -7.23 8.87 12.98
N VAL A 42 -6.24 8.17 13.53
CA VAL A 42 -6.00 8.07 14.98
C VAL A 42 -5.76 9.46 15.60
N VAL A 43 -5.02 10.34 14.93
CA VAL A 43 -4.76 11.70 15.41
C VAL A 43 -6.05 12.52 15.51
N ILE A 44 -6.96 12.40 14.53
CA ILE A 44 -8.26 13.06 14.56
C ILE A 44 -9.12 12.52 15.70
N LEU A 45 -9.17 11.20 15.89
CA LEU A 45 -9.93 10.58 16.98
C LEU A 45 -9.45 11.02 18.36
N LYS A 46 -8.15 11.37 18.50
CA LYS A 46 -7.57 11.93 19.73
C LYS A 46 -7.91 13.41 19.99
N GLY A 47 -8.82 14.01 19.21
CA GLY A 47 -9.34 15.35 19.45
C GLY A 47 -8.53 16.49 18.84
N ARG A 48 -7.62 16.20 17.89
CA ARG A 48 -6.94 17.25 17.13
C ARG A 48 -7.87 17.83 16.06
N SER A 49 -7.67 19.11 15.72
CA SER A 49 -8.50 19.79 14.72
C SER A 49 -8.43 19.08 13.37
N PHE A 50 -9.58 18.56 12.92
CA PHE A 50 -9.77 17.94 11.62
C PHE A 50 -9.34 18.85 10.46
N GLY A 51 -9.61 20.16 10.59
CA GLY A 51 -9.30 21.15 9.55
C GLY A 51 -7.81 21.23 9.20
N SER A 52 -6.92 21.01 10.17
CA SER A 52 -5.47 21.08 9.94
C SER A 52 -4.92 19.89 9.15
N PHE A 53 -5.61 18.74 9.18
CA PHE A 53 -5.17 17.50 8.54
C PHE A 53 -6.07 17.05 7.39
N PHE A 54 -7.13 17.81 7.08
CA PHE A 54 -8.14 17.41 6.10
C PHE A 54 -7.56 17.08 4.73
N ILE A 55 -6.74 17.99 4.18
CA ILE A 55 -6.14 17.81 2.85
C ILE A 55 -5.21 16.60 2.82
N GLN A 56 -4.39 16.43 3.86
CA GLN A 56 -3.48 15.27 3.96
C GLN A 56 -4.25 13.96 4.06
N MET A 57 -5.34 13.94 4.83
CA MET A 57 -6.22 12.78 4.94
C MET A 57 -6.89 12.45 3.62
N PHE A 58 -7.37 13.47 2.92
CA PHE A 58 -8.03 13.31 1.64
C PHE A 58 -7.07 12.72 0.59
N ILE A 59 -5.85 13.25 0.49
CA ILE A 59 -4.83 12.75 -0.43
C ILE A 59 -4.42 11.31 -0.07
N ALA A 60 -4.14 11.04 1.20
CA ALA A 60 -3.78 9.70 1.65
C ALA A 60 -4.93 8.70 1.41
N GLY A 61 -6.17 9.10 1.68
CA GLY A 61 -7.36 8.29 1.43
C GLY A 61 -7.57 8.01 -0.05
N PHE A 62 -7.39 9.01 -0.92
CA PHE A 62 -7.41 8.81 -2.37
C PHE A 62 -6.33 7.81 -2.82
N GLY A 63 -5.12 7.94 -2.29
CA GLY A 63 -4.04 6.98 -2.52
C GLY A 63 -4.38 5.57 -2.06
N VAL A 64 -5.03 5.42 -0.90
CA VAL A 64 -5.49 4.12 -0.36
C VAL A 64 -6.53 3.49 -1.29
N ILE A 65 -7.54 4.24 -1.72
CA ILE A 65 -8.59 3.73 -2.61
C ILE A 65 -7.99 3.25 -3.95
N ASN A 66 -7.07 4.02 -4.53
CA ASN A 66 -6.40 3.62 -5.77
C ASN A 66 -5.43 2.44 -5.59
N SER A 67 -4.98 2.19 -4.36
CA SER A 67 -4.06 1.11 -4.03
C SER A 67 -4.75 -0.17 -3.54
N LEU A 68 -6.08 -0.23 -3.55
CA LEU A 68 -6.86 -1.43 -3.19
C LEU A 68 -6.35 -2.73 -3.84
N PRO A 69 -6.11 -2.81 -5.16
CA PRO A 69 -5.64 -4.05 -5.77
C PRO A 69 -4.27 -4.49 -5.24
N PHE A 70 -3.42 -3.56 -4.79
CA PHE A 70 -2.15 -3.89 -4.16
C PHE A 70 -2.37 -4.49 -2.77
N TYR A 71 -3.24 -3.92 -1.93
CA TYR A 71 -3.52 -4.49 -0.61
C TYR A 71 -4.17 -5.88 -0.72
N GLU A 72 -5.09 -6.04 -1.67
CA GLU A 72 -5.69 -7.33 -1.98
C GLU A 72 -4.63 -8.35 -2.42
N GLY A 73 -3.77 -7.96 -3.36
CA GLY A 73 -2.67 -8.79 -3.86
C GLY A 73 -1.64 -9.15 -2.80
N MET A 74 -1.37 -8.28 -1.83
CA MET A 74 -0.36 -8.51 -0.78
C MET A 74 -0.88 -9.36 0.38
N PHE A 75 -2.08 -9.06 0.90
CA PHE A 75 -2.53 -9.57 2.20
C PHE A 75 -3.73 -10.52 2.10
N LEU A 76 -4.69 -10.25 1.21
CA LEU A 76 -5.97 -10.97 1.17
C LEU A 76 -5.92 -12.20 0.25
N ARG A 77 -5.25 -12.08 -0.90
CA ARG A 77 -5.22 -13.13 -1.93
C ARG A 77 -4.33 -14.32 -1.58
N ARG A 78 -4.74 -15.52 -2.02
CA ARG A 78 -4.04 -16.81 -1.84
C ARG A 78 -3.83 -17.57 -3.16
N ASP A 79 -4.30 -17.01 -4.27
CA ASP A 79 -4.24 -17.59 -5.60
C ASP A 79 -2.91 -17.27 -6.32
N LYS A 80 -2.72 -17.80 -7.53
CA LYS A 80 -1.49 -17.61 -8.31
C LYS A 80 -1.23 -16.17 -8.75
N GLY A 81 -2.26 -15.34 -8.83
CA GLY A 81 -2.13 -13.92 -9.17
C GLY A 81 -1.80 -13.02 -7.97
N ARG A 82 -1.57 -13.60 -6.78
CA ARG A 82 -1.11 -12.90 -5.57
C ARG A 82 0.25 -12.23 -5.82
N MET A 83 0.48 -11.10 -5.14
CA MET A 83 1.78 -10.45 -5.14
C MET A 83 2.84 -11.37 -4.47
N PRO A 84 4.02 -11.55 -5.11
CA PRO A 84 5.09 -12.37 -4.57
C PRO A 84 5.46 -11.90 -3.17
N THR A 85 5.54 -12.84 -2.22
CA THR A 85 5.84 -12.53 -0.81
C THR A 85 7.18 -11.83 -0.65
N LYS A 86 8.14 -12.11 -1.54
CA LYS A 86 9.43 -11.41 -1.59
C LYS A 86 9.26 -9.92 -1.85
N THR A 87 8.40 -9.54 -2.79
CA THR A 87 8.08 -8.14 -3.10
C THR A 87 7.44 -7.46 -1.89
N THR A 88 6.42 -8.07 -1.28
CA THR A 88 5.76 -7.53 -0.10
C THR A 88 6.77 -7.31 1.04
N PHE A 89 7.61 -8.30 1.32
CA PHE A 89 8.63 -8.20 2.36
C PHE A 89 9.63 -7.07 2.09
N THR A 90 10.15 -6.98 0.86
CA THR A 90 11.08 -5.92 0.46
C THR A 90 10.44 -4.53 0.60
N SER A 91 9.20 -4.36 0.14
CA SER A 91 8.48 -3.09 0.27
C SER A 91 8.23 -2.72 1.73
N THR A 92 7.83 -3.66 2.58
CA THR A 92 7.66 -3.40 4.01
C THR A 92 8.98 -3.02 4.68
N LEU A 93 10.09 -3.69 4.34
CA LEU A 93 11.42 -3.34 4.84
C LEU A 93 11.81 -1.92 4.41
N LEU A 94 11.59 -1.56 3.14
CA LEU A 94 11.86 -0.22 2.63
C LEU A 94 11.04 0.85 3.37
N VAL A 95 9.76 0.59 3.63
CA VAL A 95 8.94 1.50 4.45
C VAL A 95 9.54 1.68 5.84
N GLY A 96 9.95 0.58 6.49
CA GLY A 96 10.59 0.64 7.81
C GLY A 96 11.90 1.44 7.80
N LEU A 97 12.73 1.26 6.78
CA LEU A 97 13.97 2.03 6.60
C LEU A 97 13.69 3.52 6.38
N LEU A 98 12.74 3.86 5.50
CA LEU A 98 12.34 5.25 5.26
C LEU A 98 11.83 5.91 6.54
N TYR A 99 11.01 5.18 7.32
CA TYR A 99 10.51 5.67 8.59
C TYR A 99 11.63 5.88 9.61
N GLY A 100 12.58 4.94 9.70
CA GLY A 100 13.75 5.06 10.58
C GLY A 100 14.66 6.22 10.22
N ILE A 101 14.90 6.44 8.92
CA ILE A 101 15.65 7.60 8.41
C ILE A 101 14.92 8.90 8.76
N ALA A 102 13.60 8.96 8.50
CA ALA A 102 12.81 10.14 8.83
C ALA A 102 12.81 10.44 10.33
N PHE A 103 12.68 9.42 11.18
CA PHE A 103 12.77 9.52 12.63
C PHE A 103 14.13 10.10 13.07
N PHE A 104 15.24 9.53 12.57
CA PHE A 104 16.59 10.01 12.89
C PHE A 104 16.86 11.44 12.39
N ALA A 105 16.45 11.74 11.16
CA ALA A 105 16.70 13.03 10.51
C ALA A 105 15.84 14.16 11.09
N LEU A 106 14.56 13.89 11.35
CA LEU A 106 13.60 14.89 11.85
C LEU A 106 13.59 15.00 13.38
N LYS A 107 14.33 14.13 14.10
CA LYS A 107 14.33 14.04 15.57
C LYS A 107 12.90 14.02 16.16
N ILE A 108 11.97 13.41 15.44
CA ILE A 108 10.63 13.07 15.95
C ILE A 108 10.81 12.05 17.08
#